data_AF-R8B2K6-F1
#
_entry.id   AF-R8B2K6-F1
#
_cell.length_a   1.000
_cell.length_b   1.000
_cell.length_c   1.000
_cell.angle_alpha   90.00
_cell.angle_beta   90.00
_cell.angle_gamma   90.00
#
_symmetry.space_group_name_H-M   'P 1'
#
loop_
_entity.id
_entity.type
_entity.pdbx_description
1 polymer ?
#
loop_
_entity_poly.entity_id
_entity_poly.type
_entity_poly.pdbx_seq_one_letter_code
_entity_poly.pdbx_strand_id
1 'polypeptide(L)'
;MKKPVTRLLGAVVTVATLGLSPMTPVTADEVKIPVGSQAERSEADLPRTGMSQASVRDSWGTPRETRGPVGDPPISQWHYDGFVVYFEGNHVIHTVLKRDR
;
A
#
# COMPACT_ATOMS: atom_id res chain seq x y z
N MET A 1 -30.66 76.08 -43.99
CA MET A 1 -30.00 77.30 -43.48
C MET A 1 -28.90 76.89 -42.50
N LYS A 2 -27.65 77.08 -42.93
CA LYS A 2 -26.31 76.98 -42.28
C LYS A 2 -26.24 76.73 -40.76
N LYS A 3 -25.47 75.71 -40.33
CA LYS A 3 -24.29 75.80 -39.44
C LYS A 3 -23.44 74.49 -39.52
N PRO A 4 -22.12 74.53 -39.23
CA PRO A 4 -21.11 73.99 -40.15
C PRO A 4 -20.08 73.04 -39.47
N VAL A 5 -19.21 72.41 -40.29
CA VAL A 5 -17.71 72.40 -40.17
C VAL A 5 -17.15 71.97 -38.79
N THR A 6 -16.43 70.85 -38.64
CA THR A 6 -15.06 70.62 -39.15
C THR A 6 -14.59 69.19 -38.85
N ARG A 7 -13.87 68.61 -39.81
CA ARG A 7 -13.05 67.39 -39.68
C ARG A 7 -11.72 67.68 -38.99
N LEU A 8 -11.17 66.73 -38.23
CA LEU A 8 -9.80 66.16 -38.38
C LEU A 8 -9.55 65.27 -37.15
N LEU A 9 -9.46 63.95 -37.32
CA LEU A 9 -8.21 63.18 -37.43
C LEU A 9 -7.25 63.42 -36.25
N GLY A 10 -7.26 62.48 -35.30
CA GLY A 10 -6.22 62.28 -34.31
C GLY A 10 -6.08 60.77 -34.07
N ALA A 11 -4.90 60.23 -34.35
CA ALA A 11 -4.58 58.81 -34.47
C ALA A 11 -5.00 57.97 -33.25
N VAL A 12 -5.78 56.92 -33.49
CA VAL A 12 -6.01 55.85 -32.49
C VAL A 12 -4.83 54.89 -32.60
N VAL A 13 -3.92 54.97 -31.64
CA VAL A 13 -2.89 53.95 -31.42
C VAL A 13 -3.59 52.72 -30.83
N THR A 14 -3.85 51.72 -31.67
CA THR A 14 -4.40 50.44 -31.21
C THR A 14 -3.29 49.65 -30.51
N VAL A 15 -3.14 49.85 -29.21
CA VAL A 15 -2.30 48.99 -28.36
C VAL A 15 -2.99 47.64 -28.27
N ALA A 16 -2.38 46.60 -28.86
CA ALA A 16 -2.85 45.23 -28.73
C ALA A 16 -2.67 44.76 -27.27
N THR A 17 -3.75 44.78 -26.48
CA THR A 17 -3.78 44.24 -25.12
C THR A 17 -3.80 42.71 -25.20
N LEU A 18 -2.62 42.09 -25.12
CA LEU A 18 -2.47 40.65 -24.97
C LEU A 18 -3.01 40.27 -23.57
N GLY A 19 -4.18 39.60 -23.52
CA GLY A 19 -4.85 39.24 -22.28
C GLY A 19 -4.06 38.21 -21.48
N LEU A 20 -3.54 38.61 -20.32
CA LEU A 20 -2.95 37.71 -19.34
C LEU A 20 -4.08 36.96 -18.62
N SER A 21 -4.29 35.68 -18.96
CA SER A 21 -5.27 34.84 -18.25
C SER A 21 -4.64 34.34 -16.94
N PRO A 22 -5.34 34.37 -15.80
CA PRO A 22 -4.82 33.88 -14.54
C PRO A 22 -4.66 32.34 -14.59
N MET A 23 -3.45 31.85 -14.34
CA MET A 23 -3.18 30.43 -14.10
C MET A 23 -3.69 30.06 -12.71
N THR A 24 -4.68 29.18 -12.63
CA THR A 24 -5.11 28.60 -11.36
C THR A 24 -4.11 27.54 -10.93
N PRO A 25 -3.63 27.55 -9.66
CA PRO A 25 -2.74 26.51 -9.17
C PRO A 25 -3.51 25.18 -9.08
N VAL A 26 -2.89 24.11 -9.53
CA VAL A 26 -3.39 22.75 -9.33
C VAL A 26 -2.83 22.20 -8.01
N THR A 27 -3.68 21.62 -7.18
CA THR A 27 -3.28 20.92 -5.96
C THR A 27 -3.54 19.43 -6.16
N ALA A 28 -2.54 18.59 -5.90
CA ALA A 28 -2.67 17.14 -5.91
C ALA A 28 -2.76 16.64 -4.46
N ASP A 29 -3.70 15.73 -4.21
CA ASP A 29 -3.86 15.09 -2.90
C ASP A 29 -3.04 13.79 -2.84
N GLU A 30 -2.29 13.60 -1.76
CA GLU A 30 -1.49 12.40 -1.52
C GLU A 30 -2.17 11.54 -0.44
N VAL A 31 -2.89 10.51 -0.88
CA VAL A 31 -3.49 9.52 0.03
C VAL A 31 -2.45 8.46 0.37
N LYS A 32 -1.86 8.55 1.57
CA LYS A 32 -0.99 7.50 2.13
C LYS A 32 -1.83 6.36 2.71
N ILE A 33 -1.75 5.18 2.09
CA ILE A 33 -2.32 3.96 2.66
C ILE A 33 -1.33 3.40 3.69
N PRO A 34 -1.69 3.33 4.99
CA PRO A 34 -0.82 2.71 5.97
C PRO A 34 -0.70 1.21 5.66
N VAL A 35 0.54 0.71 5.62
CA VAL A 35 0.76 -0.73 5.69
C VAL A 35 0.40 -1.20 7.10
N GLY A 36 -0.39 -2.25 7.21
CA GLY A 36 -0.71 -2.85 8.51
C GLY A 36 0.57 -3.33 9.16
N SER A 37 0.90 -2.83 10.36
CA SER A 37 2.00 -3.38 11.15
C SER A 37 1.61 -4.78 11.62
N GLN A 38 2.19 -5.80 10.99
CA GLN A 38 2.09 -7.17 11.49
C GLN A 38 2.98 -7.26 12.73
N ALA A 39 2.41 -6.85 13.86
CA ALA A 39 2.92 -6.89 15.23
C ALA A 39 4.45 -6.83 15.38
N GLU A 40 4.99 -5.69 15.80
CA GLU A 40 6.37 -5.53 16.30
C GLU A 40 6.64 -6.28 17.64
N ARG A 41 5.98 -7.42 17.89
CA ARG A 41 6.07 -8.15 19.15
C ARG A 41 6.73 -9.51 18.94
N SER A 42 8.04 -9.52 19.17
CA SER A 42 8.95 -10.65 19.38
C SER A 42 8.87 -11.82 18.39
N GLU A 43 9.53 -11.68 17.23
CA GLU A 43 10.00 -12.83 16.42
C GLU A 43 10.79 -13.88 17.24
N ALA A 44 11.21 -13.52 18.46
CA ALA A 44 11.88 -14.42 19.39
C ALA A 44 11.03 -15.64 19.79
N ASP A 45 9.69 -15.53 19.79
CA ASP A 45 8.80 -16.56 20.35
C ASP A 45 7.97 -17.31 19.30
N LEU A 46 8.24 -17.06 18.02
CA LEU A 46 7.57 -17.71 16.89
C LEU A 46 8.53 -18.63 16.12
N PRO A 47 8.01 -19.72 15.52
CA PRO A 47 8.79 -20.52 14.58
C PRO A 47 9.37 -19.66 13.47
N ARG A 48 10.70 -19.70 13.34
CA ARG A 48 11.43 -18.93 12.33
C ARG A 48 11.56 -19.71 11.03
N THR A 49 11.63 -19.01 9.91
CA THR A 49 11.92 -19.60 8.60
C THR A 49 13.16 -20.49 8.66
N GLY A 50 13.09 -21.67 8.07
CA GLY A 50 14.14 -22.68 8.06
C GLY A 50 14.12 -23.65 9.25
N MET A 51 13.31 -23.42 10.30
CA MET A 51 13.14 -24.44 11.35
C MET A 51 12.52 -25.72 10.78
N SER A 52 12.95 -26.87 11.31
CA SER A 52 12.35 -28.15 10.93
C SER A 52 10.99 -28.36 11.61
N GLN A 53 10.11 -29.18 11.01
CA GLN A 53 8.85 -29.59 11.65
C GLN A 53 9.07 -30.19 13.05
N ALA A 54 10.15 -30.97 13.22
CA ALA A 54 10.51 -31.55 14.51
C ALA A 54 10.87 -30.47 15.53
N SER A 55 11.72 -29.51 15.17
CA SER A 55 12.09 -28.39 16.04
C SER A 55 10.88 -27.55 16.45
N VAL A 56 9.94 -27.32 15.54
CA VAL A 56 8.69 -26.61 15.86
C VAL A 56 7.83 -27.44 16.83
N ARG A 57 7.75 -28.75 16.63
CA ARG A 57 7.02 -29.65 17.53
C ARG A 57 7.63 -29.67 18.93
N ASP A 58 8.96 -29.68 19.02
CA ASP A 58 9.68 -29.74 20.29
C ASP A 58 9.52 -28.45 21.10
N SER A 59 9.51 -27.29 20.43
CA SER A 59 9.41 -25.99 21.08
C SER A 59 7.97 -25.54 21.36
N TRP A 60 6.99 -25.85 20.50
CA TRP A 60 5.59 -25.40 20.66
C TRP A 60 4.57 -26.52 20.87
N GLY A 61 5.00 -27.79 20.85
CA GLY A 61 4.12 -28.94 20.99
C GLY A 61 3.32 -29.27 19.74
N THR A 62 2.31 -30.12 19.90
CA THR A 62 1.45 -30.57 18.80
C THR A 62 0.47 -29.45 18.39
N PRO A 63 0.34 -29.13 17.08
CA PRO A 63 -0.61 -28.13 16.62
C PRO A 63 -2.05 -28.56 16.90
N ARG A 64 -2.97 -27.58 17.02
CA ARG A 64 -4.40 -27.86 17.17
C ARG A 64 -5.01 -28.48 15.92
N GLU A 65 -4.52 -28.08 14.76
CA GLU A 65 -4.99 -28.57 13.45
C GLU A 65 -3.84 -28.53 12.44
N THR A 66 -3.80 -29.52 11.55
CA THR A 66 -2.86 -29.56 10.41
C THR A 66 -3.66 -29.64 9.10
N ARG A 67 -3.31 -28.81 8.11
CA ARG A 67 -3.91 -28.79 6.78
C ARG A 67 -2.86 -29.03 5.69
N GLY A 68 -3.30 -29.59 4.56
CA GLY A 68 -2.45 -29.92 3.42
C GLY A 68 -1.75 -31.28 3.55
N PRO A 69 -0.65 -31.52 2.80
CA PRO A 69 -0.03 -30.58 1.87
C PRO A 69 -0.88 -30.32 0.62
N VAL A 70 -0.74 -29.13 0.03
CA VAL A 70 -1.34 -28.77 -1.27
C VAL A 70 -0.30 -28.10 -2.17
N GLY A 71 -0.47 -28.23 -3.49
CA GLY A 71 0.38 -27.59 -4.50
C GLY A 71 1.69 -28.31 -4.81
N ASP A 72 2.47 -27.67 -5.69
CA ASP A 72 3.85 -28.02 -6.03
C ASP A 72 4.67 -26.72 -6.09
N PRO A 73 5.62 -26.47 -5.16
CA PRO A 73 6.04 -27.38 -4.08
C PRO A 73 4.96 -27.58 -2.99
N PRO A 74 4.96 -28.73 -2.29
CA PRO A 74 3.90 -29.08 -1.34
C PRO A 74 3.95 -28.22 -0.07
N ILE A 75 2.88 -27.47 0.20
CA ILE A 75 2.76 -26.61 1.39
C ILE A 75 1.78 -27.17 2.42
N SER A 76 2.25 -27.38 3.64
CA SER A 76 1.43 -27.76 4.81
C SER A 76 1.25 -26.59 5.77
N GLN A 77 0.13 -26.57 6.50
CA GLN A 77 -0.20 -25.52 7.48
C GLN A 77 -0.45 -26.15 8.83
N TRP A 78 0.25 -25.72 9.87
CA TRP A 78 0.03 -26.14 11.26
C TRP A 78 -0.55 -24.96 12.04
N HIS A 79 -1.74 -25.16 12.60
CA HIS A 79 -2.49 -24.14 13.31
C HIS A 79 -2.29 -24.30 14.83
N TYR A 80 -1.73 -23.28 15.46
CA TYR A 80 -1.63 -23.13 16.91
C TYR A 80 -2.69 -22.13 17.42
N ASP A 81 -2.72 -21.89 18.73
CA ASP A 81 -3.69 -20.98 19.36
C ASP A 81 -3.67 -19.58 18.77
N GLY A 82 -2.49 -18.95 18.75
CA GLY A 82 -2.31 -17.56 18.31
C GLY A 82 -1.64 -17.39 16.95
N PHE A 83 -1.26 -18.47 16.25
CA PHE A 83 -0.54 -18.37 14.98
C PHE A 83 -0.72 -19.61 14.08
N VAL A 84 -0.28 -19.50 12.83
CA VAL A 84 -0.23 -20.56 11.83
C VAL A 84 1.18 -20.63 11.25
N VAL A 85 1.75 -21.83 11.19
CA VAL A 85 3.07 -22.09 10.62
C VAL A 85 2.89 -22.78 9.28
N TYR A 86 3.54 -22.25 8.25
CA TYR A 86 3.53 -22.79 6.90
C TYR A 86 4.85 -23.52 6.66
N PHE A 87 4.76 -24.75 6.16
CA PHE A 87 5.91 -25.59 5.84
C PHE A 87 5.93 -25.93 4.36
N GLU A 88 7.09 -25.81 3.75
CA GLU A 88 7.40 -26.47 2.47
C GLU A 88 8.26 -27.70 2.78
N GLY A 89 7.74 -28.88 2.47
CA GLY A 89 8.33 -30.13 2.94
C GLY A 89 8.51 -30.13 4.47
N ASN A 90 9.76 -30.22 4.93
CA ASN A 90 10.10 -30.28 6.36
C ASN A 90 10.43 -28.91 7.00
N HIS A 91 10.50 -27.82 6.22
CA HIS A 91 11.03 -26.55 6.70
C HIS A 91 9.95 -25.47 6.77
N VAL A 92 9.99 -24.66 7.83
CA VAL A 92 9.16 -23.46 7.96
C VAL A 92 9.50 -22.50 6.83
N ILE A 93 8.50 -22.08 6.08
CA ILE A 93 8.63 -20.98 5.11
C ILE A 93 8.09 -19.68 5.68
N HIS A 94 7.02 -19.73 6.47
CA HIS A 94 6.42 -18.53 7.06
C HIS A 94 5.60 -18.83 8.32
N THR A 95 5.44 -17.83 9.19
CA THR A 95 4.58 -17.90 10.38
C THR A 95 3.71 -16.65 10.43
N VAL A 96 2.39 -16.84 10.59
CA VAL A 96 1.40 -15.76 10.58
C VAL A 96 0.64 -15.75 11.90
N LEU A 97 0.60 -14.61 12.58
CA LEU A 97 -0.21 -14.41 13.78
C LEU A 97 -1.70 -14.40 13.42
N LYS A 98 -2.50 -15.11 14.20
CA LYS A 98 -3.96 -15.00 14.17
C LYS A 98 -4.34 -13.72 14.90
N ARG A 99 -5.22 -12.94 14.29
CA ARG A 99 -5.84 -11.78 14.95
C ARG A 99 -7.08 -12.26 15.68
N ASP A 100 -7.11 -12.07 17.00
CA ASP A 100 -8.36 -12.22 17.75
C ASP A 100 -9.34 -11.18 17.21
N ARG A 101 -10.53 -11.64 16.85
CA ARG A 101 -11.54 -10.85 16.15
C ARG A 101 -12.46 -10.13 17.12
#